data_AF-A0A4U7CLT6-F1
#
_entry.id   AF-A0A4U7CLT6-F1
#
_cell.length_a   1.000
_cell.length_b   1.000
_cell.length_c   1.000
_cell.angle_alpha   90.00
_cell.angle_beta   90.00
_cell.angle_gamma   90.00
#
_symmetry.space_group_name_H-M   'P 1'
#
loop_
_entity.id
_entity.type
_entity.pdbx_description
1 polymer ?
#
loop_
_entity_poly.entity_id
_entity_poly.type
_entity_poly.pdbx_seq_one_letter_code
_entity_poly.pdbx_strand_id
1 'polypeptide(L)'
;MYSKLIPEGGLDITQRRHIQRDIARWKLELEMANSFTTSELSHYISELQEMEDTTLVRWWMDNVGEWVASRRDLDVPPDVDMEDWIEDQFAVLIDGEATEYGFVVDVELPEAS
;
A
#
# COMPACT_ATOMS: atom_id res chain seq x y z
N MET A 1 16.40 -5.33 2.37
CA MET A 1 15.78 -6.40 1.56
C MET A 1 14.89 -5.78 0.48
N TYR A 2 13.97 -4.90 0.84
CA TYR A 2 12.99 -4.25 -0.05
C TYR A 2 13.50 -3.31 -1.15
N SER A 3 14.80 -3.03 -1.23
CA SER A 3 15.36 -2.21 -2.31
C SER A 3 15.25 -2.88 -3.69
N LYS A 4 15.00 -4.19 -3.73
CA LYS A 4 14.79 -4.94 -4.97
C LYS A 4 13.40 -4.71 -5.59
N LEU A 5 12.44 -4.24 -4.79
CA LEU A 5 11.07 -3.93 -5.22
C LEU A 5 10.95 -2.55 -5.89
N ILE A 6 12.02 -1.75 -5.84
CA ILE A 6 12.06 -0.43 -6.44
C ILE A 6 12.68 -0.56 -7.84
N PRO A 7 12.02 -0.07 -8.90
CA PRO A 7 12.57 -0.10 -10.26
C PRO A 7 13.93 0.58 -10.37
N GLU A 8 14.71 0.17 -11.38
CA GLU A 8 15.97 0.84 -11.72
C GLU A 8 15.70 2.29 -12.16
N GLY A 9 15.88 3.24 -11.25
CA GLY A 9 15.58 4.66 -11.45
C GLY A 9 14.70 5.29 -10.37
N GLY A 10 14.18 4.49 -9.42
CA GLY A 10 13.22 4.96 -8.41
C GLY A 10 11.78 4.79 -8.86
N LEU A 11 10.84 5.17 -8.00
CA LEU A 11 9.41 5.14 -8.31
C LEU A 11 9.01 6.44 -9.03
N ASP A 12 8.25 6.32 -10.10
CA ASP A 12 7.62 7.49 -10.70
C ASP A 12 6.45 8.01 -9.85
N ILE A 13 5.92 9.17 -10.22
CA ILE A 13 4.84 9.83 -9.47
C ILE A 13 3.55 8.99 -9.42
N THR A 14 3.29 8.20 -10.46
CA THR A 14 2.09 7.36 -10.56
C THR A 14 2.23 6.15 -9.64
N GLN A 15 3.37 5.47 -9.70
CA GLN A 15 3.70 4.34 -8.82
C GLN A 15 3.67 4.76 -7.35
N ARG A 16 4.28 5.90 -7.01
CA ARG A 16 4.21 6.47 -5.65
C ARG A 16 2.77 6.69 -5.21
N ARG A 17 1.92 7.22 -6.09
CA ARG A 17 0.50 7.47 -5.78
C ARG A 17 -0.29 6.17 -5.59
N HIS A 18 0.02 5.10 -6.31
CA HIS A 18 -0.60 3.80 -6.08
C HIS A 18 -0.31 3.30 -4.66
N ILE A 19 0.97 3.30 -4.26
CA ILE A 19 1.39 2.86 -2.92
C ILE A 19 0.76 3.75 -1.83
N GLN A 20 0.83 5.07 -1.98
CA GLN A 20 0.26 6.02 -1.02
C GLN A 20 -1.25 5.81 -0.84
N ARG A 21 -1.99 5.62 -1.94
CA ARG A 21 -3.42 5.37 -1.87
C ARG A 21 -3.72 4.07 -1.15
N ASP A 22 -2.94 3.03 -1.42
CA ASP A 22 -3.11 1.72 -0.81
C ASP A 22 -2.88 1.76 0.71
N ILE A 23 -1.80 2.40 1.15
CA ILE A 23 -1.52 2.64 2.58
C ILE A 23 -2.64 3.47 3.22
N ALA A 24 -3.12 4.52 2.54
CA ALA A 24 -4.17 5.38 3.08
C ALA A 24 -5.52 4.64 3.21
N ARG A 25 -5.87 3.77 2.25
CA ARG A 25 -7.07 2.91 2.32
C ARG A 25 -6.96 1.93 3.49
N TRP A 26 -5.81 1.27 3.64
CA TRP A 26 -5.54 0.40 4.78
C TRP A 26 -5.72 1.14 6.11
N LYS A 27 -5.12 2.32 6.24
CA LYS A 27 -5.22 3.13 7.47
C LYS A 27 -6.66 3.52 7.76
N LEU A 28 -7.39 4.01 6.76
CA LEU A 28 -8.79 4.40 6.92
C LEU A 28 -9.68 3.21 7.31
N GLU A 29 -9.49 2.04 6.69
CA GLU A 29 -10.24 0.83 7.00
C GLU A 29 -10.00 0.36 8.43
N LEU A 30 -8.73 0.35 8.87
CA LEU A 30 -8.35 -0.02 10.23
C LEU A 30 -8.97 0.90 11.29
N GLU A 31 -9.14 2.17 10.95
CA GLU A 31 -9.68 3.20 11.84
C GLU A 31 -11.20 3.37 11.74
N MET A 32 -11.91 2.60 10.91
CA MET A 32 -13.38 2.70 10.76
C MET A 32 -14.14 2.48 12.08
N ALA A 33 -13.57 1.75 13.03
CA ALA A 33 -14.15 1.53 14.35
C ALA A 33 -13.90 2.70 15.33
N ASN A 34 -13.11 3.70 14.92
CA ASN A 34 -12.61 4.79 15.77
C ASN A 34 -13.11 6.16 15.28
N SER A 35 -12.85 7.21 16.07
CA SER A 35 -13.19 8.61 15.73
C SER A 35 -12.20 9.24 14.74
N PHE A 36 -11.70 8.48 13.77
CA PHE A 36 -10.71 8.95 12.81
C PHE A 36 -11.34 9.88 11.79
N THR A 37 -10.83 11.10 11.75
CA THR A 37 -11.40 12.22 11.00
C THR A 37 -10.77 12.39 9.63
N THR A 38 -11.48 13.05 8.72
CA THR A 38 -10.95 13.44 7.41
C THR A 38 -9.66 14.28 7.51
N SER A 39 -9.52 15.11 8.55
CA SER A 39 -8.30 15.89 8.79
C SER A 39 -7.11 15.02 9.19
N GLU A 40 -7.32 13.98 9.99
CA GLU A 40 -6.25 13.05 10.36
C GLU A 40 -5.81 12.21 9.15
N LEU A 41 -6.76 11.75 8.34
CA LEU A 41 -6.45 11.10 7.06
C LEU A 41 -5.65 12.01 6.13
N SER A 42 -6.06 13.27 6.00
CA SER A 42 -5.36 14.25 5.16
C SER A 42 -3.93 14.49 5.63
N HIS A 43 -3.74 14.63 6.95
CA HIS A 43 -2.41 14.79 7.54
C HIS A 43 -1.54 13.57 7.29
N TYR A 44 -2.09 12.37 7.47
CA TYR A 44 -1.39 11.12 7.20
C TYR A 44 -0.97 10.99 5.73
N ILE A 45 -1.85 11.36 4.79
CA ILE A 45 -1.52 11.38 3.37
C ILE A 45 -0.37 12.35 3.07
N SER A 46 -0.35 13.53 3.68
CA SER A 46 0.78 14.47 3.55
C SER A 46 2.10 13.84 4.02
N GLU A 47 2.10 13.15 5.15
CA GLU A 47 3.31 12.45 5.64
C GLU A 47 3.79 11.40 4.64
N LEU A 48 2.89 10.62 4.04
CA LEU A 48 3.24 9.63 3.01
C LEU A 48 3.81 10.26 1.74
N GLN A 49 3.37 11.47 1.38
CA GLN A 49 3.87 12.19 0.20
C GLN A 49 5.33 12.64 0.36
N GLU A 50 5.74 12.95 1.59
CA GLU A 50 7.10 13.38 1.93
C GLU A 50 8.09 12.20 2.07
N MET A 51 7.61 10.96 2.15
CA MET A 51 8.47 9.78 2.32
C MET A 51 9.30 9.48 1.07
N GLU A 52 10.58 9.19 1.26
CA GLU A 52 11.44 8.62 0.21
C GLU A 52 10.93 7.25 -0.24
N ASP A 53 11.21 6.86 -1.50
CA ASP A 53 10.76 5.60 -2.09
C ASP A 53 11.04 4.38 -1.19
N THR A 54 12.26 4.27 -0.67
CA THR A 54 12.65 3.14 0.18
C THR A 54 11.85 3.08 1.48
N THR A 55 11.49 4.22 2.05
CA THR A 55 10.67 4.31 3.25
C THR A 55 9.22 3.98 2.91
N LEU A 56 8.72 4.48 1.79
CA LEU A 56 7.34 4.24 1.35
C LEU A 56 7.08 2.75 1.04
N VAL A 57 8.00 2.09 0.32
CA VAL A 57 7.91 0.65 0.04
C VAL A 57 7.98 -0.17 1.32
N ARG A 58 8.94 0.14 2.21
CA ARG A 58 9.03 -0.51 3.52
C ARG A 58 7.75 -0.37 4.32
N TRP A 59 7.21 0.85 4.36
CA TRP A 59 5.99 1.13 5.07
C TRP A 59 4.81 0.31 4.54
N TRP A 60 4.69 0.18 3.21
CA TRP A 60 3.69 -0.69 2.62
C TRP A 60 3.89 -2.15 3.03
N MET A 61 5.10 -2.70 2.89
CA MET A 61 5.39 -4.11 3.23
C MET A 61 5.07 -4.42 4.69
N ASP A 62 5.55 -3.57 5.60
CA ASP A 62 5.43 -3.78 7.04
C ASP A 62 3.99 -3.55 7.57
N ASN A 63 3.11 -2.92 6.80
CA ASN A 63 1.73 -2.62 7.25
C ASN A 63 0.67 -3.29 6.38
N VAL A 64 0.61 -2.93 5.09
CA VAL A 64 -0.36 -3.50 4.16
C VAL A 64 -0.01 -4.95 3.87
N GLY A 65 1.27 -5.25 3.61
CA GLY A 65 1.74 -6.63 3.40
C GLY A 65 1.44 -7.53 4.60
N GLU A 66 1.76 -7.11 5.82
CA GLU A 66 1.40 -7.86 7.04
C GLU A 66 -0.11 -8.03 7.22
N TRP A 67 -0.90 -6.99 6.94
CA TRP A 67 -2.36 -7.08 6.99
C TRP A 67 -2.89 -8.10 5.96
N VAL A 68 -2.39 -8.06 4.73
CA VAL A 68 -2.69 -9.04 3.68
C VAL A 68 -2.32 -10.45 4.13
N ALA A 69 -1.12 -10.66 4.69
CA ALA A 69 -0.68 -11.96 5.20
C ALA A 69 -1.61 -12.53 6.29
N SER A 70 -2.26 -11.65 7.07
CA SER A 70 -3.17 -12.04 8.14
C SER A 70 -4.55 -12.49 7.65
N ARG A 71 -4.90 -12.18 6.39
CA ARG A 71 -6.20 -12.49 5.80
C ARG A 71 -6.33 -13.96 5.47
N ARG A 72 -7.54 -14.49 5.63
CA ARG A 72 -7.88 -15.91 5.37
C ARG A 72 -8.84 -16.08 4.20
N ASP A 73 -9.29 -14.99 3.62
CA ASP A 73 -10.26 -14.92 2.54
C ASP A 73 -9.62 -14.73 1.17
N LEU A 74 -8.28 -14.70 1.10
CA LEU A 74 -7.50 -14.59 -0.13
C LEU A 74 -7.25 -15.97 -0.73
N ASP A 75 -7.29 -16.07 -2.06
CA ASP A 75 -7.05 -17.30 -2.82
C ASP A 75 -5.56 -17.48 -3.14
N VAL A 76 -4.73 -17.52 -2.09
CA VAL A 76 -3.27 -17.69 -2.25
C VAL A 76 -2.97 -19.14 -2.67
N PRO A 77 -2.24 -19.36 -3.78
CA PRO A 77 -1.86 -20.70 -4.19
C PRO A 77 -1.09 -21.45 -3.09
N PRO A 78 -1.42 -22.73 -2.82
CA PRO A 78 -0.89 -23.45 -1.65
C PRO A 78 0.61 -23.78 -1.73
N ASP A 79 1.20 -23.65 -2.91
CA ASP A 79 2.60 -23.91 -3.22
C ASP A 79 3.47 -22.65 -3.32
N VAL A 80 2.87 -21.47 -3.14
CA VAL A 80 3.57 -20.18 -3.18
C VAL A 80 3.85 -19.70 -1.75
N ASP A 81 5.06 -19.19 -1.52
CA ASP A 81 5.40 -18.56 -0.24
C ASP A 81 4.62 -17.24 -0.07
N MET A 82 4.10 -16.98 1.13
CA MET A 82 3.29 -15.78 1.38
C MET A 82 4.09 -14.49 1.16
N GLU A 83 5.38 -14.48 1.49
CA GLU A 83 6.25 -13.31 1.27
C GLU A 83 6.40 -13.04 -0.22
N ASP A 84 6.71 -14.07 -1.01
CA ASP A 84 6.83 -13.97 -2.47
C ASP A 84 5.50 -13.51 -3.10
N TRP A 85 4.36 -14.05 -2.66
CA TRP A 85 3.05 -13.63 -3.16
C TRP A 85 2.75 -12.17 -2.83
N ILE A 86 3.11 -11.69 -1.65
CA ILE A 86 2.94 -10.27 -1.27
C ILE A 86 3.84 -9.37 -2.11
N GLU A 87 5.07 -9.77 -2.40
CA GLU A 87 5.97 -9.05 -3.31
C GLU A 87 5.38 -8.97 -4.73
N ASP A 88 4.77 -10.05 -5.22
CA ASP A 88 4.05 -10.06 -6.50
C ASP A 88 2.85 -9.10 -6.50
N GLN A 89 2.06 -9.10 -5.42
CA GLN A 89 0.94 -8.15 -5.30
C GLN A 89 1.41 -6.70 -5.22
N PHE A 90 2.56 -6.44 -4.61
CA PHE A 90 3.17 -5.11 -4.63
C PHE A 90 3.56 -4.68 -6.05
N ALA A 91 4.12 -5.60 -6.85
CA ALA A 91 4.44 -5.34 -8.25
C ALA A 91 3.18 -4.99 -9.08
N VAL A 92 2.11 -5.77 -8.92
CA VAL A 92 0.80 -5.50 -9.54
C VAL A 92 0.27 -4.12 -9.14
N LEU A 93 0.36 -3.77 -7.86
CA LEU A 93 -0.07 -2.46 -7.34
C LEU A 93 0.69 -1.30 -8.01
N ILE A 94 2.02 -1.35 -8.07
CA ILE A 94 2.79 -0.24 -8.63
C ILE A 94 2.56 -0.09 -10.14
N ASP A 95 2.32 -1.20 -10.85
CA ASP A 95 1.94 -1.19 -12.27
C ASP A 95 0.52 -0.65 -12.53
N GLY A 96 -0.26 -0.42 -11.46
CA GLY A 96 -1.61 0.13 -11.52
C GLY A 96 -2.67 -0.88 -11.92
N GLU A 97 -2.33 -2.17 -11.82
CA GLU A 97 -3.25 -3.27 -12.02
C GLU A 97 -4.04 -3.57 -10.74
N ALA A 98 -5.12 -4.34 -10.89
CA ALA A 98 -5.94 -4.73 -9.74
C ALA A 98 -5.25 -5.87 -8.98
N THR A 99 -4.95 -5.62 -7.71
CA THR A 99 -4.45 -6.65 -6.79
C THR A 99 -5.54 -7.67 -6.45
N GLU A 100 -5.12 -8.85 -5.99
CA GLU A 100 -6.03 -9.92 -5.57
C GLU A 100 -6.66 -9.67 -4.20
N TYR A 101 -6.10 -8.73 -3.44
CA TYR A 101 -6.73 -8.18 -2.24
C TYR A 101 -7.43 -6.85 -2.55
N GLY A 102 -8.30 -6.40 -1.66
CA GLY A 102 -8.95 -5.10 -1.80
C GLY A 102 -9.43 -4.53 -0.48
N PHE A 103 -9.78 -3.25 -0.50
CA PHE A 103 -10.29 -2.47 0.64
C PHE A 103 -11.78 -2.17 0.46
N VAL A 104 -12.51 -2.03 1.56
CA VAL A 104 -13.93 -1.65 1.53
C VAL A 104 -14.13 -0.14 1.45
N VAL A 105 -13.06 0.62 1.68
CA VAL A 105 -13.02 2.09 1.62
C VAL A 105 -12.22 2.56 0.41
N ASP A 106 -12.49 3.78 -0.02
CA ASP A 106 -11.69 4.46 -1.03
C ASP A 106 -11.13 5.79 -0.52
N VAL A 107 -10.02 6.21 -1.10
CA VAL A 107 -9.29 7.42 -0.72
C VAL A 107 -8.90 8.22 -1.97
N GLU A 108 -9.33 9.48 -1.99
CA GLU A 108 -8.85 10.46 -2.95
C GLU A 108 -7.56 11.10 -2.44
N LEU A 109 -6.49 10.99 -3.22
CA LEU A 109 -5.23 11.67 -2.93
C LEU A 109 -5.29 13.09 -3.50
N PRO A 110 -4.80 14.11 -2.78
CA PRO A 110 -4.67 15.47 -3.31
C PRO A 110 -3.75 15.48 -4.54
N GLU A 111 -3.84 16.53 -5.35
CA GLU A 111 -2.93 16.72 -6.49
C GLU A 111 -1.48 16.63 -6.03
N ALA A 112 -0.64 15.98 -6.83
CA ALA A 112 0.77 15.87 -6.50
C ALA A 112 1.40 17.26 -6.56
N SER A 113 2.03 17.68 -5.46
CA SER A 113 2.71 18.97 -5.34
C SER A 113 4.06 18.98 -6.04
#